data_AF-A0A943WXA0-F1
#
_entry.id   AF-A0A943WXA0-F1
#
_cell.length_a   1.000
_cell.length_b   1.000
_cell.length_c   1.000
_cell.angle_alpha   90.00
_cell.angle_beta   90.00
_cell.angle_gamma   90.00
#
_symmetry.space_group_name_H-M   'P 1'
#
loop_
_entity.id
_entity.type
_entity.pdbx_description
1 polymer ?
#
loop_
_entity_poly.entity_id
_entity_poly.type
_entity_poly.pdbx_seq_one_letter_code
_entity_poly.pdbx_strand_id
1 'polypeptide(L)'
;MGSLVYVVVGAFLIAVIGLVSIIIYKNFLFPSKLDGVPRLLREGKTQAAQRCAKAIISKNPRNYVAHYYLGKAYLMDNKHELAFMEFKTVNQNALFNGEIPEAEFRKNMAQLYRRFNQPTEALKEYLLLTKLEPNVTDHNFKAAELYEETGNAKLAMGFYQKTILSDRKNAKAYTAAGRLLFRNKNFSQAKQALESSIRLNPENYENYYYLGKVCKESKDLSTAVKLLEKAERSPEFKQKALVEKGICLMMAEQSEKAIDAFERAINNTKDPKNQETLYARYFLGICYEKNRKIEKAIEQWEMVFKINSKFKDVSTKLSQYKELETNDGIKEYLTANNNQFNELCKKIAYVGYKLQCQKIETTKYGCQMIATEEKKDSWMNAKQQIQLCQFYRTTEAIEDGVVRKMADTLKAKNYVKGMIFTCSDFTPSAHSFTEGRPIVLISKDILEALFRKAGV
;
A
#
# COMPACT_ATOMS: atom_id res chain seq x y z
N MET A 1 18.55 17.07 96.47
CA MET A 1 18.16 17.08 95.04
C MET A 1 18.70 15.90 94.22
N GLY A 2 19.79 15.21 94.60
CA GLY A 2 20.36 14.12 93.80
C GLY A 2 19.49 12.85 93.66
N SER A 3 18.80 12.42 94.71
CA SER A 3 18.04 11.15 94.70
C SER A 3 16.85 11.12 93.74
N LEU A 4 16.20 12.26 93.50
CA LEU A 4 15.03 12.33 92.61
C LEU A 4 15.45 12.23 91.13
N VAL A 5 16.63 12.77 90.78
CA VAL A 5 17.17 12.76 89.42
C VAL A 5 17.52 11.34 88.98
N TYR A 6 18.13 10.53 89.85
CA TYR A 6 18.46 9.14 89.53
C TYR A 6 17.22 8.26 89.31
N VAL A 7 16.14 8.49 90.06
CA VAL A 7 14.87 7.76 89.89
C VAL A 7 14.23 8.11 88.55
N VAL A 8 14.23 9.40 88.17
CA VAL A 8 13.66 9.85 86.89
C VAL A 8 14.47 9.34 85.69
N VAL A 9 15.80 9.37 85.77
CA VAL A 9 16.68 8.85 84.71
C VAL A 9 16.56 7.33 84.57
N GLY A 10 16.48 6.60 85.69
CA GLY A 10 16.26 5.15 85.70
C GLY A 10 14.91 4.76 85.08
N ALA A 11 13.83 5.47 85.43
CA ALA A 11 12.51 5.24 84.84
C ALA A 11 12.49 5.53 83.33
N PHE A 12 13.20 6.57 82.87
CA PHE A 12 13.31 6.89 81.46
C PHE A 12 14.07 5.81 80.67
N LEU A 13 15.19 5.30 81.21
CA LEU A 13 15.96 4.23 80.58
C LEU A 13 15.14 2.94 80.45
N ILE A 14 14.37 2.56 81.48
CA ILE A 14 13.48 1.39 81.44
C ILE A 14 12.39 1.59 80.39
N ALA A 15 11.80 2.78 80.28
CA ALA A 15 10.81 3.10 79.26
C ALA A 15 11.40 3.03 77.84
N VAL A 16 12.62 3.52 77.63
CA VAL A 16 13.33 3.44 76.34
C VAL A 16 13.66 2.00 75.98
N ILE A 17 14.17 1.20 76.92
CA ILE A 17 14.46 -0.23 76.71
C ILE A 17 13.17 -1.00 76.41
N GLY A 18 12.08 -0.70 77.12
CA GLY A 18 10.76 -1.28 76.86
C GLY A 18 10.26 -0.95 75.45
N LEU A 19 10.37 0.31 75.01
CA LEU A 19 10.01 0.75 73.66
C LEU A 19 10.86 0.07 72.59
N VAL A 20 12.18 0.02 72.77
CA VAL A 20 13.10 -0.64 71.85
C VAL A 20 12.82 -2.14 71.78
N SER A 21 12.55 -2.78 72.92
CA SER A 21 12.17 -4.20 72.99
C SER A 21 10.84 -4.46 72.30
N ILE A 22 9.84 -3.59 72.46
CA ILE A 22 8.57 -3.68 71.72
C ILE A 22 8.78 -3.52 70.21
N ILE A 23 9.64 -2.59 69.77
CA ILE A 23 9.95 -2.39 68.35
C ILE A 23 10.66 -3.62 67.77
N ILE A 24 11.65 -4.16 68.49
CA ILE A 24 12.38 -5.37 68.09
C ILE A 24 11.44 -6.58 68.08
N TYR A 25 10.64 -6.76 69.15
CA TYR A 25 9.67 -7.84 69.28
C TYR A 25 8.57 -7.76 68.20
N LYS A 26 8.10 -6.56 67.87
CA LYS A 26 7.11 -6.34 66.79
C LYS A 26 7.73 -6.59 65.41
N ASN A 27 9.00 -6.24 65.18
CA ASN A 27 9.70 -6.56 63.94
C ASN A 27 10.07 -8.05 63.80
N PHE A 28 10.18 -8.78 64.93
CA PHE A 28 10.56 -10.19 64.95
C PHE A 28 9.34 -11.14 64.87
N LEU A 29 8.23 -10.82 65.55
CA LEU A 29 7.00 -11.63 65.57
C LEU A 29 5.97 -11.26 64.50
N PHE A 30 6.00 -10.03 63.96
CA PHE A 30 5.25 -9.70 62.76
C PHE A 30 6.21 -9.76 61.56
N PRO A 31 6.37 -10.91 60.88
CA PRO A 31 7.00 -10.90 59.57
C PRO A 31 6.26 -9.85 58.74
N SER A 32 6.99 -9.00 58.02
CA SER A 32 6.45 -7.96 57.13
C SER A 32 5.35 -8.55 56.26
N LYS A 33 4.09 -8.46 56.73
CA LYS A 33 3.02 -9.27 56.18
C LYS A 33 2.82 -8.83 54.74
N LEU A 34 3.07 -9.77 53.84
CA LEU A 34 2.83 -9.62 52.41
C LEU A 34 1.41 -9.06 52.17
N ASP A 35 0.44 -9.42 53.02
CA ASP A 35 -0.94 -8.91 53.08
C ASP A 35 -1.08 -7.38 53.00
N GLY A 36 -0.08 -6.63 53.49
CA GLY A 36 -0.08 -5.16 53.45
C GLY A 36 0.25 -4.59 52.08
N VAL A 37 1.08 -5.26 51.26
CA VAL A 37 1.54 -4.75 49.96
C VAL A 37 0.39 -4.60 48.95
N PRO A 38 -0.50 -5.60 48.77
CA PRO A 38 -1.68 -5.46 47.90
C PRO A 38 -2.60 -4.34 48.35
N ARG A 39 -2.75 -4.14 49.67
CA ARG A 39 -3.57 -3.05 50.23
C ARG A 39 -2.97 -1.68 49.89
N LEU A 40 -1.67 -1.50 50.08
CA LEU A 40 -0.98 -0.24 49.73
C LEU A 40 -1.11 0.11 48.24
N LEU A 41 -1.05 -0.90 47.37
CA LEU A 41 -1.29 -0.70 45.93
C LEU A 41 -2.72 -0.28 45.62
N ARG A 42 -3.72 -0.89 46.28
CA ARG A 42 -5.13 -0.47 46.15
C ARG A 42 -5.36 0.97 46.63
N GLU A 43 -4.62 1.40 47.66
CA GLU A 43 -4.64 2.78 48.17
C GLU A 43 -3.80 3.77 47.32
N GLY A 44 -3.16 3.32 46.23
CA GLY A 44 -2.30 4.16 45.39
C GLY A 44 -0.95 4.55 46.02
N LYS A 45 -0.61 3.98 47.18
CA LYS A 45 0.64 4.27 47.91
C LYS A 45 1.82 3.47 47.35
N THR A 46 2.16 3.71 46.07
CA THR A 46 3.14 2.93 45.31
C THR A 46 4.54 2.93 45.94
N GLN A 47 5.00 4.07 46.47
CA GLN A 47 6.32 4.18 47.12
C GLN A 47 6.42 3.34 48.41
N ALA A 48 5.35 3.30 49.21
CA ALA A 48 5.31 2.48 50.41
C ALA A 48 5.27 0.99 50.05
N ALA A 49 4.47 0.62 49.05
CA ALA A 49 4.42 -0.75 48.52
C ALA A 49 5.79 -1.23 48.01
N GLN A 50 6.52 -0.38 47.27
CA GLN A 50 7.88 -0.69 46.80
C GLN A 50 8.85 -0.95 47.95
N ARG A 51 8.84 -0.10 48.98
CA ARG A 51 9.70 -0.28 50.17
C ARG A 51 9.40 -1.60 50.89
N CYS A 52 8.12 -1.88 51.14
CA CYS A 52 7.69 -3.12 51.80
C CYS A 52 8.06 -4.36 50.98
N ALA A 53 7.80 -4.36 49.67
CA ALA A 53 8.13 -5.50 48.81
C ALA A 53 9.63 -5.74 48.73
N LYS A 54 10.45 -4.68 48.60
CA LYS A 54 11.92 -4.78 48.62
C LYS A 54 12.47 -5.33 49.94
N ALA A 55 11.87 -4.94 51.07
CA ALA A 55 12.25 -5.48 52.38
C ALA A 55 11.93 -6.97 52.55
N ILE A 56 10.90 -7.48 51.84
CA ILE A 56 10.59 -8.91 51.78
C ILE A 56 11.62 -9.63 50.89
N ILE A 57 11.89 -9.08 49.70
CA ILE A 57 12.85 -9.64 48.74
C ILE A 57 14.27 -9.71 49.32
N SER A 58 14.70 -8.71 50.10
CA SER A 58 16.04 -8.73 50.72
C SER A 58 16.21 -9.87 51.74
N LYS A 59 15.12 -10.32 52.38
CA LYS A 59 15.12 -11.47 53.30
C LYS A 59 14.94 -12.80 52.57
N ASN A 60 14.12 -12.80 51.51
CA ASN A 60 13.89 -13.98 50.68
C ASN A 60 13.88 -13.59 49.19
N PRO A 61 15.04 -13.67 48.51
CA PRO A 61 15.17 -13.27 47.11
C PRO A 61 14.39 -14.11 46.10
N ARG A 62 13.81 -15.25 46.53
CA ARG A 62 12.98 -16.11 45.67
C ARG A 62 11.48 -15.90 45.90
N ASN A 63 11.08 -14.94 46.74
CA ASN A 63 9.66 -14.69 47.01
C ASN A 63 8.98 -14.04 45.80
N TYR A 64 8.45 -14.86 44.90
CA TYR A 64 7.83 -14.41 43.66
C TYR A 64 6.59 -13.55 43.88
N VAL A 65 5.90 -13.69 45.02
CA VAL A 65 4.73 -12.84 45.32
C VAL A 65 5.15 -11.41 45.64
N ALA A 66 6.27 -11.23 46.37
CA ALA A 66 6.85 -9.92 46.60
C ALA A 66 7.37 -9.29 45.29
N HIS A 67 8.03 -10.07 44.43
CA HIS A 67 8.42 -9.62 43.08
C HIS A 67 7.20 -9.23 42.24
N TYR A 68 6.10 -9.99 42.29
CA TYR A 68 4.85 -9.66 41.60
C TYR A 68 4.30 -8.29 42.04
N TYR A 69 4.14 -8.06 43.34
CA TYR A 69 3.61 -6.77 43.80
C TYR A 69 4.59 -5.61 43.61
N LEU A 70 5.90 -5.86 43.68
CA LEU A 70 6.90 -4.85 43.32
C LEU A 70 6.80 -4.48 41.83
N GLY A 71 6.66 -5.46 40.95
CA GLY A 71 6.43 -5.25 39.52
C GLY A 71 5.14 -4.46 39.24
N LYS A 72 4.02 -4.79 39.91
CA LYS A 72 2.78 -3.97 39.82
C LYS A 72 3.00 -2.54 40.28
N ALA A 73 3.72 -2.32 41.39
CA ALA A 73 4.03 -0.99 41.88
C ALA A 73 4.84 -0.18 40.85
N TYR A 74 5.78 -0.83 40.16
CA TYR A 74 6.54 -0.21 39.09
C TYR A 74 5.71 0.10 37.85
N LEU A 75 4.75 -0.75 37.48
CA LEU A 75 3.81 -0.44 36.40
C LEU A 75 2.97 0.80 36.71
N MET A 76 2.45 0.94 37.94
CA MET A 76 1.69 2.13 38.35
C MET A 76 2.52 3.42 38.31
N ASP A 77 3.83 3.31 38.55
CA ASP A 77 4.80 4.40 38.44
C ASP A 77 5.32 4.61 36.99
N ASN A 78 4.80 3.89 35.99
CA ASN A 78 5.30 3.87 34.60
C ASN A 78 6.77 3.42 34.45
N LYS A 79 7.35 2.74 35.45
CA LYS A 79 8.71 2.19 35.44
C LYS A 79 8.74 0.79 34.81
N HIS A 80 8.47 0.74 33.50
CA HIS A 80 8.25 -0.50 32.75
C HIS A 80 9.45 -1.46 32.75
N GLU A 81 10.68 -0.94 32.71
CA GLU A 81 11.90 -1.76 32.71
C GLU A 81 12.08 -2.49 34.04
N LEU A 82 11.91 -1.78 35.16
CA LEU A 82 11.97 -2.38 36.48
C LEU A 82 10.85 -3.41 36.67
N ALA A 83 9.63 -3.08 36.27
CA ALA A 83 8.51 -4.03 36.31
C ALA A 83 8.82 -5.32 35.53
N PHE A 84 9.43 -5.20 34.36
CA PHE A 84 9.80 -6.34 33.54
C PHE A 84 10.86 -7.23 34.18
N MET A 85 11.86 -6.65 34.86
CA MET A 85 12.86 -7.41 35.62
C MET A 85 12.22 -8.20 36.76
N GLU A 86 11.32 -7.58 37.52
CA GLU A 86 10.61 -8.26 38.60
C GLU A 86 9.73 -9.40 38.08
N PHE A 87 8.97 -9.17 37.00
CA PHE A 87 8.11 -10.19 36.42
C PHE A 87 8.85 -11.32 35.72
N LYS A 88 10.06 -11.10 35.21
CA LYS A 88 10.93 -12.20 34.75
C LYS A 88 11.26 -13.16 35.88
N THR A 89 11.54 -12.64 37.06
CA THR A 89 11.78 -13.46 38.26
C THR A 89 10.54 -14.30 38.57
N VAL A 90 9.35 -13.68 38.57
CA VAL A 90 8.07 -14.40 38.76
C VAL A 90 7.88 -15.51 37.73
N ASN A 91 8.12 -15.25 36.44
CA ASN A 91 7.91 -16.25 35.38
C ASN A 91 8.86 -17.45 35.48
N GLN A 92 10.01 -17.30 36.16
CA GLN A 92 11.01 -18.37 36.31
C GLN A 92 10.71 -19.32 37.48
N ASN A 93 10.04 -18.86 38.53
CA ASN A 93 9.94 -19.62 39.78
C ASN A 93 8.55 -19.64 40.44
N ALA A 94 7.55 -18.93 39.88
CA ALA A 94 6.21 -18.91 40.46
C ALA A 94 5.49 -20.25 40.29
N LEU A 95 4.83 -20.69 41.36
CA LEU A 95 3.86 -21.77 41.36
C LEU A 95 2.49 -21.08 41.41
N PHE A 96 1.78 -21.02 40.29
CA PHE A 96 0.48 -20.34 40.18
C PHE A 96 -0.63 -21.14 40.90
N ASN A 97 -0.60 -21.14 42.23
CA ASN A 97 -1.48 -21.90 43.14
C ASN A 97 -2.58 -21.03 43.80
N GLY A 98 -2.76 -19.79 43.32
CA GLY A 98 -3.77 -18.84 43.83
C GLY A 98 -3.20 -17.67 44.65
N GLU A 99 -1.91 -17.68 45.01
CA GLU A 99 -1.28 -16.55 45.73
C GLU A 99 -1.20 -15.26 44.91
N ILE A 100 -1.09 -15.38 43.59
CA ILE A 100 -1.16 -14.27 42.64
C ILE A 100 -2.18 -14.59 41.55
N PRO A 101 -2.92 -13.58 41.03
CA PRO A 101 -3.84 -13.78 39.92
C PRO A 101 -3.06 -14.04 38.62
N GLU A 102 -2.94 -15.31 38.22
CA GLU A 102 -2.13 -15.72 37.06
C GLU A 102 -2.55 -14.98 35.77
N ALA A 103 -3.84 -14.91 35.47
CA ALA A 103 -4.31 -14.24 34.26
C ALA A 103 -3.90 -12.75 34.21
N GLU A 104 -4.01 -12.04 35.33
CA GLU A 104 -3.57 -10.64 35.40
C GLU A 104 -2.05 -10.53 35.19
N PHE A 105 -1.26 -11.40 35.83
CA PHE A 105 0.18 -11.46 35.64
C PHE A 105 0.57 -11.72 34.18
N ARG A 106 0.01 -12.77 33.56
CA ARG A 106 0.24 -13.16 32.17
C ARG A 106 -0.07 -12.01 31.22
N LYS A 107 -1.18 -11.29 31.45
CA LYS A 107 -1.57 -10.12 30.65
C LYS A 107 -0.56 -8.99 30.76
N ASN A 108 -0.13 -8.63 31.97
CA ASN A 108 0.87 -7.59 32.16
C ASN A 108 2.22 -7.98 31.55
N MET A 109 2.61 -9.24 31.68
CA MET A 109 3.85 -9.75 31.09
C MET A 109 3.79 -9.72 29.55
N ALA A 110 2.68 -10.13 28.95
CA ALA A 110 2.48 -10.05 27.50
C ALA A 110 2.60 -8.61 26.99
N GLN A 111 2.01 -7.64 27.70
CA GLN A 111 2.10 -6.22 27.37
C GLN A 111 3.53 -5.68 27.48
N LEU A 112 4.28 -6.10 28.50
CA LEU A 112 5.69 -5.72 28.64
C LEU A 112 6.54 -6.33 27.52
N TYR A 113 6.33 -7.60 27.17
CA TYR A 113 7.00 -8.22 26.03
C TYR A 113 6.70 -7.48 24.72
N ARG A 114 5.45 -7.08 24.47
CA ARG A 114 5.09 -6.21 23.33
C ARG A 114 5.87 -4.90 23.35
N ARG A 115 5.92 -4.23 24.50
CA ARG A 115 6.60 -2.94 24.67
C ARG A 115 8.11 -3.04 24.40
N PHE A 116 8.73 -4.14 24.80
CA PHE A 116 10.16 -4.40 24.59
C PHE A 116 10.45 -5.16 23.28
N ASN A 117 9.52 -5.13 22.32
CA ASN A 117 9.67 -5.72 20.98
C ASN A 117 10.02 -7.22 20.99
N GLN A 118 9.39 -7.97 21.91
CA GLN A 118 9.51 -9.43 22.03
C GLN A 118 8.16 -10.12 21.69
N PRO A 119 7.72 -10.08 20.43
CA PRO A 119 6.41 -10.57 20.03
C PRO A 119 6.25 -12.09 20.22
N THR A 120 7.32 -12.88 20.10
CA THR A 120 7.29 -14.33 20.31
C THR A 120 6.99 -14.70 21.76
N GLU A 121 7.58 -14.00 22.72
CA GLU A 121 7.31 -14.23 24.14
C GLU A 121 5.94 -13.70 24.55
N ALA A 122 5.54 -12.53 24.02
CA ALA A 122 4.18 -12.03 24.19
C ALA A 122 3.13 -13.03 23.71
N LEU A 123 3.40 -13.70 22.57
CA LEU A 123 2.51 -14.70 22.00
C LEU A 123 2.36 -15.90 22.94
N LYS A 124 3.45 -16.40 23.54
CA LYS A 124 3.38 -17.50 24.52
C LYS A 124 2.47 -17.13 25.70
N GLU A 125 2.61 -15.92 26.24
CA GLU A 125 1.77 -15.45 27.35
C GLU A 125 0.28 -15.33 26.93
N TYR A 126 -0.01 -14.81 25.73
CA TYR A 126 -1.39 -14.77 25.22
C TYR A 126 -1.97 -16.17 24.94
N LEU A 127 -1.16 -17.14 24.49
CA LEU A 127 -1.63 -18.52 24.33
C LEU A 127 -1.97 -19.16 25.67
N LEU A 128 -1.22 -18.88 26.73
CA LEU A 128 -1.58 -19.29 28.10
C LEU A 128 -2.89 -18.62 28.55
N LEU A 129 -3.04 -17.32 28.30
CA LEU A 129 -4.29 -16.59 28.58
C LEU A 129 -5.51 -17.19 27.87
N THR A 130 -5.38 -17.62 26.61
CA THR A 130 -6.50 -18.27 25.90
C THR A 130 -6.93 -19.61 26.52
N LYS A 131 -6.05 -20.27 27.28
CA LYS A 131 -6.37 -21.48 28.04
C LYS A 131 -6.98 -21.17 29.40
N LEU A 132 -6.45 -20.14 30.09
CA LEU A 132 -6.91 -19.73 31.42
C LEU A 132 -8.28 -19.04 31.38
N GLU A 133 -8.49 -18.17 30.39
CA GLU A 133 -9.70 -17.36 30.24
C GLU A 133 -10.29 -17.55 28.82
N PRO A 134 -10.83 -18.74 28.49
CA PRO A 134 -11.29 -19.06 27.13
C PRO A 134 -12.45 -18.17 26.66
N ASN A 135 -13.20 -17.58 27.59
CA ASN A 135 -14.33 -16.70 27.31
C ASN A 135 -13.92 -15.25 27.00
N VAL A 136 -12.65 -14.88 27.25
CA VAL A 136 -12.15 -13.52 26.98
C VAL A 136 -11.63 -13.46 25.54
N THR A 137 -12.45 -12.93 24.66
CA THR A 137 -12.20 -12.90 23.20
C THR A 137 -11.01 -12.03 22.80
N ASP A 138 -10.66 -11.04 23.63
CA ASP A 138 -9.50 -10.17 23.42
C ASP A 138 -8.18 -10.96 23.39
N HIS A 139 -8.04 -12.02 24.20
CA HIS A 139 -6.82 -12.84 24.20
C HIS A 139 -6.60 -13.54 22.86
N ASN A 140 -7.67 -14.08 22.27
CA ASN A 140 -7.61 -14.68 20.94
C ASN A 140 -7.27 -13.62 19.88
N PHE A 141 -7.83 -12.41 19.99
CA PHE A 141 -7.54 -11.32 19.07
C PHE A 141 -6.07 -10.89 19.14
N LYS A 142 -5.52 -10.74 20.35
CA LYS A 142 -4.11 -10.40 20.56
C LYS A 142 -3.15 -11.50 20.10
N ALA A 143 -3.49 -12.76 20.32
CA ALA A 143 -2.73 -13.88 19.76
C ALA A 143 -2.74 -13.85 18.22
N ALA A 144 -3.88 -13.52 17.60
CA ALA A 144 -3.98 -13.39 16.15
C ALA A 144 -3.09 -12.26 15.59
N GLU A 145 -3.12 -11.07 16.19
CA GLU A 145 -2.24 -9.94 15.83
C GLU A 145 -0.76 -10.36 15.88
N LEU A 146 -0.36 -11.08 16.93
CA LEU A 146 1.01 -11.56 17.11
C LEU A 146 1.42 -12.65 16.12
N TYR A 147 0.52 -13.58 15.78
CA TYR A 147 0.77 -14.54 14.71
C TYR A 147 0.92 -13.85 13.35
N GLU A 148 0.14 -12.81 13.09
CA GLU A 148 0.23 -12.03 11.86
C GLU A 148 1.58 -11.32 11.75
N GLU A 149 2.03 -10.65 12.81
CA GLU A 149 3.32 -9.96 12.86
C GLU A 149 4.52 -10.91 12.73
N THR A 150 4.40 -12.13 13.25
CA THR A 150 5.43 -13.17 13.12
C THR A 150 5.36 -13.94 11.80
N GLY A 151 4.50 -13.53 10.86
CA GLY A 151 4.38 -14.12 9.51
C GLY A 151 3.53 -15.40 9.42
N ASN A 152 2.92 -15.84 10.52
CA ASN A 152 2.12 -17.06 10.61
C ASN A 152 0.65 -16.80 10.24
N ALA A 153 0.40 -16.39 8.99
CA ALA A 153 -0.92 -15.99 8.50
C ALA A 153 -2.03 -17.03 8.71
N LYS A 154 -1.73 -18.33 8.59
CA LYS A 154 -2.71 -19.41 8.79
C LYS A 154 -3.20 -19.48 10.23
N LEU A 155 -2.29 -19.40 11.20
CA LEU A 155 -2.63 -19.41 12.62
C LEU A 155 -3.35 -18.11 13.01
N ALA A 156 -2.88 -16.96 12.52
CA ALA A 156 -3.54 -15.68 12.72
C ALA A 156 -5.01 -15.73 12.30
N MET A 157 -5.29 -16.27 11.10
CA MET A 157 -6.66 -16.44 10.61
C MET A 157 -7.51 -17.31 11.55
N GLY A 158 -6.97 -18.44 12.02
CA GLY A 158 -7.68 -19.31 12.95
C GLY A 158 -8.06 -18.61 14.26
N PHE A 159 -7.17 -17.78 14.81
CA PHE A 159 -7.47 -17.01 16.02
C PHE A 159 -8.43 -15.85 15.77
N TYR A 160 -8.33 -15.13 14.64
CA TYR A 160 -9.34 -14.13 14.27
C TYR A 160 -10.73 -14.74 14.11
N GLN A 161 -10.83 -15.93 13.50
CA GLN A 161 -12.10 -16.65 13.37
C GLN A 161 -12.67 -17.03 14.75
N LYS A 162 -11.84 -17.51 15.68
CA LYS A 162 -12.28 -17.76 17.06
C LYS A 162 -12.82 -16.48 17.72
N THR A 163 -12.12 -15.35 17.58
CA THR A 163 -12.61 -14.06 18.09
C THR A 163 -13.97 -13.69 17.50
N ILE A 164 -14.15 -13.83 16.19
CA ILE A 164 -15.41 -13.50 15.49
C ILE A 164 -16.55 -14.44 15.93
N LEU A 165 -16.27 -15.73 16.11
CA LEU A 165 -17.27 -16.71 16.55
C LEU A 165 -17.75 -16.42 17.98
N SER A 166 -16.83 -16.05 18.86
CA SER A 166 -17.16 -15.72 20.26
C SER A 166 -17.76 -14.32 20.42
N ASP A 167 -17.36 -13.34 19.61
CA ASP A 167 -17.92 -11.98 19.60
C ASP A 167 -18.18 -11.51 18.16
N ARG A 168 -19.42 -11.71 17.72
CA ARG A 168 -19.90 -11.30 16.39
C ARG A 168 -20.01 -9.79 16.20
N LYS A 169 -19.85 -8.99 17.26
CA LYS A 169 -19.86 -7.51 17.19
C LYS A 169 -18.45 -6.91 17.17
N ASN A 170 -17.40 -7.74 17.18
CA ASN A 170 -16.02 -7.28 17.13
C ASN A 170 -15.62 -6.81 15.73
N ALA A 171 -15.87 -5.53 15.42
CA ALA A 171 -15.50 -4.93 14.14
C ALA A 171 -13.98 -5.03 13.86
N LYS A 172 -13.12 -4.90 14.89
CA LYS A 172 -11.67 -4.95 14.74
C LYS A 172 -11.20 -6.32 14.23
N ALA A 173 -11.80 -7.41 14.72
CA ALA A 173 -11.52 -8.76 14.27
C ALA A 173 -11.90 -8.96 12.79
N TYR A 174 -13.07 -8.44 12.38
CA TYR A 174 -13.48 -8.46 10.97
C TYR A 174 -12.55 -7.64 10.07
N THR A 175 -12.14 -6.42 10.48
CA THR A 175 -11.15 -5.61 9.74
C THR A 175 -9.83 -6.36 9.57
N ALA A 176 -9.27 -6.89 10.66
CA ALA A 176 -7.98 -7.57 10.62
C ALA A 176 -8.03 -8.86 9.77
N ALA A 177 -9.09 -9.66 9.92
CA ALA A 177 -9.34 -10.83 9.09
C ALA A 177 -9.47 -10.44 7.61
N GLY A 178 -10.25 -9.41 7.29
CA GLY A 178 -10.44 -8.91 5.93
C GLY A 178 -9.13 -8.47 5.28
N ARG A 179 -8.30 -7.71 5.99
CA ARG A 179 -6.97 -7.29 5.53
C ARG A 179 -6.01 -8.47 5.31
N LEU A 180 -6.03 -9.45 6.21
CA LEU A 180 -5.22 -10.66 6.09
C LEU A 180 -5.67 -11.52 4.89
N LEU A 181 -6.98 -11.70 4.70
CA LEU A 181 -7.55 -12.40 3.55
C LEU A 181 -7.20 -11.71 2.22
N PHE A 182 -7.25 -10.38 2.18
CA PHE A 182 -6.85 -9.60 0.99
C PHE A 182 -5.38 -9.86 0.63
N ARG A 183 -4.46 -9.78 1.59
CA ARG A 183 -3.02 -10.06 1.36
C ARG A 183 -2.78 -11.48 0.86
N ASN A 184 -3.56 -12.44 1.36
CA ASN A 184 -3.51 -13.83 0.92
C ASN A 184 -4.30 -14.10 -0.38
N LYS A 185 -4.77 -13.05 -1.07
CA LYS A 185 -5.55 -13.12 -2.33
C LYS A 185 -6.89 -13.87 -2.22
N ASN A 186 -7.41 -14.06 -1.00
CA ASN A 186 -8.73 -14.66 -0.75
C ASN A 186 -9.83 -13.60 -0.85
N PHE A 187 -10.01 -13.03 -2.04
CA PHE A 187 -10.85 -11.84 -2.26
C PHE A 187 -12.32 -12.02 -1.87
N SER A 188 -12.91 -13.20 -2.13
CA SER A 188 -14.32 -13.47 -1.77
C SER A 188 -14.57 -13.40 -0.26
N GLN A 189 -13.72 -14.06 0.54
CA GLN A 189 -13.83 -14.02 2.00
C GLN A 189 -13.43 -12.64 2.55
N ALA A 190 -12.42 -11.99 1.95
CA ALA A 190 -12.02 -10.63 2.33
C ALA A 190 -13.20 -9.66 2.19
N LYS A 191 -13.94 -9.73 1.07
CA LYS A 191 -15.15 -8.94 0.83
C LYS A 191 -16.16 -9.12 1.96
N GLN A 192 -16.53 -10.36 2.28
CA GLN A 192 -17.52 -10.65 3.32
C GLN A 192 -17.09 -10.14 4.70
N ALA A 193 -15.82 -10.32 5.07
CA ALA A 193 -15.28 -9.84 6.34
C ALA A 193 -15.30 -8.30 6.43
N LEU A 194 -14.84 -7.61 5.38
CA LEU A 194 -14.82 -6.15 5.32
C LEU A 194 -16.22 -5.55 5.31
N GLU A 195 -17.16 -6.12 4.56
CA GLU A 195 -18.58 -5.71 4.58
C GLU A 195 -19.19 -5.89 5.98
N SER A 196 -18.87 -6.99 6.66
CA SER A 196 -19.31 -7.23 8.04
C SER A 196 -18.72 -6.19 8.99
N SER A 197 -17.44 -5.86 8.84
CA SER A 197 -16.83 -4.80 9.64
C SER A 197 -17.46 -3.43 9.38
N ILE A 198 -17.79 -3.09 8.13
CA ILE A 198 -18.43 -1.81 7.77
C ILE A 198 -19.83 -1.72 8.38
N ARG A 199 -20.59 -2.81 8.39
CA ARG A 199 -21.91 -2.83 9.05
C ARG A 199 -21.81 -2.57 10.55
N LEU A 200 -20.75 -3.05 11.20
CA LEU A 200 -20.53 -2.87 12.63
C LEU A 200 -19.93 -1.50 12.98
N ASN A 201 -19.04 -0.98 12.14
CA ASN A 201 -18.42 0.33 12.30
C ASN A 201 -18.26 1.03 10.94
N PRO A 202 -19.25 1.84 10.53
CA PRO A 202 -19.23 2.53 9.25
C PRO A 202 -18.15 3.62 9.12
N GLU A 203 -17.63 4.15 10.24
CA GLU A 203 -16.63 5.22 10.22
C GLU A 203 -15.19 4.69 10.11
N ASN A 204 -14.99 3.37 10.06
CA ASN A 204 -13.67 2.81 9.79
C ASN A 204 -13.36 2.84 8.28
N TYR A 205 -12.80 3.96 7.84
CA TYR A 205 -12.43 4.19 6.44
C TYR A 205 -11.36 3.24 5.87
N GLU A 206 -10.56 2.59 6.73
CA GLU A 206 -9.64 1.51 6.32
C GLU A 206 -10.40 0.41 5.58
N ASN A 207 -11.60 0.05 6.06
CA ASN A 207 -12.38 -1.03 5.48
C ASN A 207 -12.87 -0.70 4.07
N TYR A 208 -13.25 0.56 3.82
CA TYR A 208 -13.63 0.98 2.47
C TYR A 208 -12.44 0.95 1.52
N TYR A 209 -11.24 1.32 2.00
CA TYR A 209 -10.02 1.24 1.19
C TYR A 209 -9.71 -0.20 0.77
N TYR A 210 -9.65 -1.15 1.72
CA TYR A 210 -9.37 -2.54 1.39
C TYR A 210 -10.51 -3.18 0.58
N LEU A 211 -11.78 -2.85 0.85
CA LEU A 211 -12.89 -3.37 0.07
C LEU A 211 -12.86 -2.84 -1.36
N GLY A 212 -12.48 -1.57 -1.56
CA GLY A 212 -12.23 -0.99 -2.88
C GLY A 212 -11.14 -1.74 -3.65
N LYS A 213 -10.04 -2.09 -2.98
CA LYS A 213 -8.98 -2.92 -3.58
C LYS A 213 -9.47 -4.33 -3.93
N VAL A 214 -10.27 -4.95 -3.06
CA VAL A 214 -10.89 -6.26 -3.35
C VAL A 214 -11.78 -6.19 -4.60
N CYS A 215 -12.62 -5.16 -4.72
CA CYS A 215 -13.46 -4.94 -5.90
C CYS A 215 -12.63 -4.70 -7.17
N LYS A 216 -11.52 -3.95 -7.08
CA LYS A 216 -10.57 -3.75 -8.20
C LYS A 216 -10.01 -5.08 -8.72
N GLU A 217 -9.54 -5.94 -7.81
CA GLU A 217 -9.00 -7.25 -8.18
C GLU A 217 -10.08 -8.16 -8.80
N SER A 218 -11.34 -8.01 -8.35
CA SER A 218 -12.50 -8.70 -8.93
C SER A 218 -13.07 -8.03 -10.20
N LYS A 219 -12.38 -7.02 -10.76
CA LYS A 219 -12.78 -6.23 -11.94
C LYS A 219 -14.10 -5.46 -11.82
N ASP A 220 -14.69 -5.38 -10.63
CA ASP A 220 -15.80 -4.46 -10.35
C ASP A 220 -15.28 -3.05 -10.08
N LEU A 221 -14.81 -2.41 -11.15
CA LEU A 221 -14.20 -1.09 -11.11
C LEU A 221 -15.20 -0.01 -10.65
N SER A 222 -16.48 -0.19 -10.97
CA SER A 222 -17.54 0.77 -10.63
C SER A 222 -17.77 0.87 -9.11
N THR A 223 -17.84 -0.29 -8.43
CA THR A 223 -17.96 -0.34 -6.98
C THR A 223 -16.65 0.04 -6.30
N ALA A 224 -15.50 -0.37 -6.87
CA ALA A 224 -14.19 0.00 -6.35
C ALA A 224 -14.03 1.53 -6.24
N VAL A 225 -14.39 2.28 -7.29
CA VAL A 225 -14.32 3.75 -7.29
C VAL A 225 -15.19 4.35 -6.18
N LYS A 226 -16.45 3.91 -6.03
CA LYS A 226 -17.36 4.42 -4.98
C LYS A 226 -16.86 4.14 -3.57
N LEU A 227 -16.23 2.98 -3.35
CA LEU A 227 -15.66 2.61 -2.06
C LEU A 227 -14.41 3.45 -1.74
N LEU A 228 -13.55 3.65 -2.74
CA LEU A 228 -12.35 4.47 -2.59
C LEU A 228 -12.71 5.93 -2.33
N GLU A 229 -13.79 6.46 -2.93
CA GLU A 229 -14.34 7.78 -2.62
C GLU A 229 -14.76 7.92 -1.15
N LYS A 230 -15.30 6.86 -0.54
CA LYS A 230 -15.57 6.88 0.89
C LYS A 230 -14.27 6.88 1.70
N ALA A 231 -13.29 6.07 1.30
CA ALA A 231 -11.99 6.02 1.96
C ALA A 231 -11.22 7.36 1.91
N GLU A 232 -11.45 8.19 0.87
CA GLU A 232 -10.87 9.54 0.75
C GLU A 232 -11.19 10.48 1.92
N ARG A 233 -12.25 10.20 2.69
CA ARG A 233 -12.65 11.01 3.85
C ARG A 233 -11.69 10.90 5.03
N SER A 234 -10.91 9.81 5.12
CA SER A 234 -9.89 9.68 6.15
C SER A 234 -8.57 10.30 5.69
N PRO A 235 -7.97 11.25 6.44
CA PRO A 235 -6.66 11.81 6.12
C PRO A 235 -5.56 10.75 5.93
N GLU A 236 -5.62 9.66 6.70
CA GLU A 236 -4.64 8.57 6.63
C GLU A 236 -4.72 7.78 5.31
N PHE A 237 -5.94 7.60 4.78
CA PHE A 237 -6.18 6.82 3.56
C PHE A 237 -6.37 7.69 2.32
N LYS A 238 -6.52 9.01 2.46
CA LYS A 238 -6.89 9.92 1.37
C LYS A 238 -5.99 9.78 0.16
N GLN A 239 -4.67 9.89 0.34
CA GLN A 239 -3.73 9.77 -0.77
C GLN A 239 -3.76 8.37 -1.40
N LYS A 240 -3.71 7.32 -0.57
CA LYS A 240 -3.75 5.91 -1.03
C LYS A 240 -5.03 5.61 -1.82
N ALA A 241 -6.16 6.12 -1.35
CA ALA A 241 -7.46 5.96 -1.97
C ALA A 241 -7.54 6.68 -3.32
N LEU A 242 -7.00 7.90 -3.42
CA LEU A 242 -6.94 8.65 -4.68
C LEU A 242 -6.08 7.94 -5.73
N VAL A 243 -4.92 7.39 -5.35
CA VAL A 243 -4.07 6.60 -6.26
C VAL A 243 -4.79 5.36 -6.75
N GLU A 244 -5.34 4.54 -5.84
CA GLU A 244 -6.08 3.33 -6.21
C GLU A 244 -7.32 3.66 -7.06
N LYS A 245 -8.00 4.78 -6.78
CA LYS A 245 -9.15 5.24 -7.56
C LYS A 245 -8.73 5.63 -8.97
N GLY A 246 -7.64 6.37 -9.12
CA GLY A 246 -7.05 6.72 -10.42
C GLY A 246 -6.71 5.47 -11.24
N ILE A 247 -6.13 4.44 -10.60
CA ILE A 247 -5.84 3.15 -11.25
C ILE A 247 -7.14 2.47 -11.71
N CYS A 248 -8.17 2.41 -10.88
CA CYS A 248 -9.48 1.85 -11.25
C CYS A 248 -10.10 2.60 -12.45
N LEU A 249 -10.04 3.94 -12.45
CA LEU A 249 -10.56 4.78 -13.54
C LEU A 249 -9.78 4.59 -14.83
N MET A 250 -8.45 4.46 -14.75
CA MET A 250 -7.58 4.16 -15.88
C MET A 250 -7.89 2.77 -16.47
N MET A 251 -8.12 1.76 -15.63
CA MET A 251 -8.54 0.41 -16.06
C MET A 251 -9.94 0.42 -16.69
N ALA A 252 -10.81 1.35 -16.30
CA ALA A 252 -12.14 1.56 -16.86
C ALA A 252 -12.15 2.47 -18.11
N GLU A 253 -10.97 2.77 -18.68
CA GLU A 253 -10.78 3.67 -19.84
C GLU A 253 -11.29 5.12 -19.64
N GLN A 254 -11.49 5.55 -18.38
CA GLN A 254 -11.91 6.91 -18.03
C GLN A 254 -10.67 7.79 -17.76
N SER A 255 -9.81 7.96 -18.78
CA SER A 255 -8.50 8.61 -18.64
C SER A 255 -8.56 10.03 -18.03
N GLU A 256 -9.49 10.88 -18.44
CA GLU A 256 -9.59 12.25 -17.90
C GLU A 256 -9.94 12.27 -16.40
N LYS A 257 -10.79 11.34 -15.93
CA LYS A 257 -11.08 11.22 -14.49
C LYS A 257 -9.92 10.60 -13.71
N ALA A 258 -9.16 9.70 -14.35
CA ALA A 258 -7.96 9.14 -13.75
C ALA A 258 -6.90 10.24 -13.53
N ILE A 259 -6.74 11.14 -14.50
CA ILE A 259 -5.87 12.33 -14.41
C ILE A 259 -6.24 13.17 -13.18
N ASP A 260 -7.52 13.56 -13.01
CA ASP A 260 -7.98 14.30 -11.83
C ASP A 260 -7.62 13.59 -10.51
N ALA A 261 -7.88 12.28 -10.43
CA ALA A 261 -7.60 11.51 -9.22
C ALA A 261 -6.09 11.49 -8.88
N PHE A 262 -5.22 11.34 -9.88
CA PHE A 262 -3.76 11.36 -9.66
C PHE A 262 -3.23 12.75 -9.34
N GLU A 263 -3.71 13.80 -10.01
CA GLU A 263 -3.35 15.19 -9.68
C GLU A 263 -3.75 15.54 -8.24
N ARG A 264 -4.97 15.15 -7.82
CA ARG A 264 -5.42 15.29 -6.43
C ARG A 264 -4.56 14.48 -5.44
N ALA A 265 -4.10 13.29 -5.82
CA ALA A 265 -3.20 12.48 -4.99
C ALA A 265 -1.84 13.15 -4.79
N ILE A 266 -1.29 13.77 -5.84
CA ILE A 266 -0.03 14.52 -5.79
C ILE A 266 -0.18 15.78 -4.93
N ASN A 267 -1.28 16.52 -5.08
CA ASN A 267 -1.55 17.75 -4.32
C ASN A 267 -1.88 17.49 -2.84
N ASN A 268 -2.21 16.25 -2.46
CA ASN A 268 -2.55 15.90 -1.08
C ASN A 268 -1.33 15.68 -0.17
N THR A 269 -0.13 15.51 -0.72
CA THR A 269 1.09 15.25 0.06
C THR A 269 1.99 16.49 0.15
N LYS A 270 2.73 16.61 1.25
CA LYS A 270 3.85 17.55 1.38
C LYS A 270 5.20 16.90 1.06
N ASP A 271 5.24 15.56 1.03
CA ASP A 271 6.44 14.80 0.72
C ASP A 271 6.41 14.30 -0.74
N PRO A 272 7.21 14.89 -1.63
CA PRO A 272 7.30 14.44 -3.01
C PRO A 272 7.96 13.07 -3.16
N LYS A 273 8.71 12.59 -2.15
CA LYS A 273 9.43 11.30 -2.18
C LYS A 273 8.58 10.12 -1.70
N ASN A 274 7.40 10.40 -1.13
CA ASN A 274 6.46 9.36 -0.70
C ASN A 274 6.12 8.42 -1.87
N GLN A 275 6.11 7.12 -1.60
CA GLN A 275 5.82 6.06 -2.56
C GLN A 275 4.48 6.25 -3.29
N GLU A 276 3.43 6.71 -2.60
CA GLU A 276 2.13 6.98 -3.23
C GLU A 276 2.22 8.12 -4.26
N THR A 277 3.05 9.14 -3.99
CA THR A 277 3.30 10.24 -4.93
C THR A 277 4.02 9.74 -6.18
N LEU A 278 5.00 8.84 -6.02
CA LEU A 278 5.71 8.24 -7.15
C LEU A 278 4.77 7.40 -8.02
N TYR A 279 3.89 6.59 -7.41
CA TYR A 279 2.86 5.85 -8.14
C TYR A 279 1.88 6.80 -8.86
N ALA A 280 1.40 7.85 -8.18
CA ALA A 280 0.49 8.83 -8.77
C ALA A 280 1.11 9.48 -10.02
N ARG A 281 2.34 9.98 -9.93
CA ARG A 281 3.05 10.59 -11.08
C ARG A 281 3.29 9.60 -12.21
N TYR A 282 3.71 8.39 -11.88
CA TYR A 282 3.93 7.33 -12.87
C TYR A 282 2.67 7.03 -13.68
N PHE A 283 1.53 6.81 -13.00
CA PHE A 283 0.27 6.53 -13.68
C PHE A 283 -0.33 7.76 -14.35
N LEU A 284 -0.12 8.96 -13.79
CA LEU A 284 -0.49 10.21 -14.46
C LEU A 284 0.25 10.36 -15.79
N GLY A 285 1.55 10.03 -15.83
CA GLY A 285 2.33 9.99 -17.07
C GLY A 285 1.73 9.02 -18.10
N ILE A 286 1.33 7.82 -17.68
CA ILE A 286 0.64 6.85 -18.57
C ILE A 286 -0.68 7.42 -19.09
N CYS A 287 -1.47 8.10 -18.24
CA CYS A 287 -2.71 8.72 -18.67
C CYS A 287 -2.46 9.86 -19.68
N TYR A 288 -1.44 10.68 -19.47
CA TYR A 288 -1.05 11.72 -20.42
C TYR A 288 -0.53 11.15 -21.73
N GLU A 289 0.28 10.09 -21.70
CA GLU A 289 0.73 9.33 -22.87
C GLU A 289 -0.46 8.83 -23.69
N LYS A 290 -1.43 8.16 -23.04
CA LYS A 290 -2.68 7.70 -23.69
C LYS A 290 -3.51 8.84 -24.28
N ASN A 291 -3.50 10.01 -23.64
CA ASN A 291 -4.19 11.21 -24.11
C ASN A 291 -3.33 12.07 -25.05
N ARG A 292 -2.18 11.56 -25.52
CA ARG A 292 -1.24 12.21 -26.46
C ARG A 292 -0.62 13.52 -25.95
N LYS A 293 -0.63 13.73 -24.64
CA LYS A 293 0.04 14.86 -23.96
C LYS A 293 1.46 14.42 -23.58
N ILE A 294 2.27 14.08 -24.57
CA ILE A 294 3.57 13.41 -24.38
C ILE A 294 4.53 14.24 -23.51
N GLU A 295 4.60 15.56 -23.73
CA GLU A 295 5.44 16.46 -22.93
C GLU A 295 5.10 16.40 -21.44
N LYS A 296 3.80 16.41 -21.11
CA LYS A 296 3.34 16.26 -19.72
C LYS A 296 3.65 14.88 -19.16
N ALA A 297 3.61 13.83 -19.99
CA ALA A 297 3.96 12.49 -19.56
C ALA A 297 5.44 12.39 -19.16
N ILE A 298 6.33 12.94 -20.02
CA ILE A 298 7.77 13.02 -19.78
C ILE A 298 8.04 13.80 -18.48
N GLU A 299 7.45 14.98 -18.30
CA GLU A 299 7.62 15.79 -17.09
C GLU A 299 7.32 14.98 -15.81
N GLN A 300 6.22 14.22 -15.80
CA GLN A 300 5.87 13.39 -14.64
C GLN A 300 6.89 12.26 -14.41
N TRP A 301 7.36 11.61 -15.47
CA TRP A 301 8.34 10.53 -15.37
C TRP A 301 9.74 11.03 -14.99
N GLU A 302 10.17 12.20 -15.45
CA GLU A 302 11.41 12.84 -15.02
C GLU A 302 11.40 13.15 -13.52
N MET A 303 10.27 13.66 -13.01
CA MET A 303 10.09 13.90 -11.58
C MET A 303 10.21 12.60 -10.77
N VAL A 304 9.69 11.48 -11.29
CA VAL A 304 9.85 10.15 -10.67
C VAL A 304 11.31 9.68 -10.75
N PHE A 305 11.94 9.78 -11.92
CA PHE A 305 13.32 9.34 -12.16
C PHE A 305 14.33 10.07 -11.28
N LYS A 306 14.14 11.38 -11.08
CA LYS A 306 14.98 12.22 -10.21
C LYS A 306 14.99 11.73 -8.75
N ILE A 307 13.88 11.14 -8.29
CA ILE A 307 13.75 10.62 -6.92
C ILE A 307 14.19 9.15 -6.86
N ASN A 308 13.77 8.34 -7.82
CA ASN A 308 14.10 6.93 -7.92
C ASN A 308 14.27 6.52 -9.39
N SER A 309 15.52 6.44 -9.82
CA SER A 309 15.90 6.06 -11.20
C SER A 309 15.57 4.61 -11.56
N LYS A 310 15.28 3.76 -10.56
CA LYS A 310 14.89 2.34 -10.73
C LYS A 310 13.39 2.11 -10.51
N PHE A 311 12.59 3.17 -10.47
CA PHE A 311 11.15 3.04 -10.28
C PHE A 311 10.49 2.48 -11.54
N LYS A 312 10.09 1.20 -11.49
CA LYS A 312 9.42 0.51 -12.60
C LYS A 312 10.23 0.62 -13.91
N ASP A 313 9.56 0.94 -15.01
CA ASP A 313 10.05 1.10 -16.38
C ASP A 313 10.24 2.57 -16.78
N VAL A 314 10.29 3.50 -15.81
CA VAL A 314 10.42 4.94 -16.05
C VAL A 314 11.66 5.29 -16.88
N SER A 315 12.80 4.66 -16.60
CA SER A 315 14.04 4.88 -17.35
C SER A 315 13.91 4.49 -18.82
N THR A 316 13.26 3.36 -19.10
CA THR A 316 12.99 2.88 -20.46
C THR A 316 12.04 3.83 -21.18
N LYS A 317 10.96 4.25 -20.52
CA LYS A 317 10.02 5.24 -21.08
C LYS A 317 10.73 6.54 -21.45
N LEU A 318 11.53 7.12 -20.54
CA LEU A 318 12.26 8.35 -20.82
C LEU A 318 13.28 8.20 -21.96
N SER A 319 13.95 7.05 -22.06
CA SER A 319 14.90 6.78 -23.16
C SER A 319 14.19 6.73 -24.51
N GLN A 320 13.04 6.05 -24.57
CA GLN A 320 12.19 5.99 -25.76
C GLN A 320 11.76 7.39 -26.23
N TYR A 321 11.42 8.28 -25.29
CA TYR A 321 11.03 9.66 -25.65
C TYR A 321 12.20 10.59 -25.95
N LYS A 322 13.37 10.38 -25.35
CA LYS A 322 14.58 11.13 -25.67
C LYS A 322 15.01 10.93 -27.12
N GLU A 323 14.85 9.71 -27.65
CA GLU A 323 15.05 9.46 -29.08
C GLU A 323 14.08 10.27 -29.95
N LEU A 324 12.83 10.43 -29.50
CA LEU A 324 11.82 11.23 -30.19
C LEU A 324 12.12 12.74 -30.12
N GLU A 325 12.71 13.25 -29.04
CA GLU A 325 13.14 14.64 -28.93
C GLU A 325 14.31 14.99 -29.84
N THR A 326 15.17 14.04 -30.19
CA THR A 326 16.27 14.28 -31.14
C THR A 326 15.83 14.34 -32.60
N ASN A 327 14.57 14.02 -32.89
CA ASN A 327 14.02 14.00 -34.25
C ASN A 327 12.77 14.88 -34.35
N ASP A 328 12.96 16.14 -34.75
CA ASP A 328 11.90 17.15 -34.88
C ASP A 328 10.70 16.65 -35.71
N GLY A 329 10.96 15.90 -36.79
CA GLY A 329 9.92 15.35 -37.65
C GLY A 329 9.06 14.27 -36.98
N ILE A 330 9.66 13.35 -36.21
CA ILE A 330 8.88 12.38 -35.43
C ILE A 330 8.13 13.06 -34.29
N LYS A 331 8.77 14.02 -33.62
CA LYS A 331 8.14 14.80 -32.55
C LYS A 331 6.88 15.49 -33.07
N GLU A 332 6.97 16.20 -34.19
CA GLU A 332 5.82 16.81 -34.83
C GLU A 332 4.76 15.76 -35.21
N TYR A 333 5.18 14.63 -35.79
CA TYR A 333 4.26 13.54 -36.18
C TYR A 333 3.45 12.97 -35.00
N LEU A 334 4.05 12.81 -33.82
CA LEU A 334 3.39 12.24 -32.64
C LEU A 334 2.56 13.26 -31.86
N THR A 335 3.00 14.52 -31.81
CA THR A 335 2.40 15.57 -30.96
C THR A 335 1.37 16.43 -31.69
N ALA A 336 1.38 16.44 -33.03
CA ALA A 336 0.44 17.21 -33.84
C ALA A 336 -1.02 16.89 -33.50
N ASN A 337 -1.84 17.96 -33.43
CA ASN A 337 -3.29 17.79 -33.35
C ASN A 337 -3.82 17.14 -34.65
N ASN A 338 -5.09 16.71 -34.67
CA ASN A 338 -5.61 15.94 -35.82
C ASN A 338 -5.54 16.70 -37.15
N ASN A 339 -5.72 18.02 -37.16
CA ASN A 339 -5.66 18.80 -38.40
C ASN A 339 -4.21 18.94 -38.89
N GLN A 340 -3.29 19.32 -38.00
CA GLN A 340 -1.86 19.40 -38.29
C GLN A 340 -1.32 18.05 -38.78
N PHE A 341 -1.71 16.96 -38.11
CA PHE A 341 -1.30 15.61 -38.49
C PHE A 341 -1.80 15.21 -39.88
N ASN A 342 -3.05 15.56 -40.22
CA ASN A 342 -3.61 15.25 -41.52
C ASN A 342 -2.88 16.02 -42.64
N GLU A 343 -2.54 17.29 -42.44
CA GLU A 343 -1.74 18.06 -43.39
C GLU A 343 -0.32 17.51 -43.54
N LEU A 344 0.31 17.11 -42.43
CA LEU A 344 1.62 16.46 -42.43
C LEU A 344 1.59 15.15 -43.26
N CYS A 345 0.57 14.30 -43.05
CA CYS A 345 0.43 13.04 -43.80
C CYS A 345 0.24 13.27 -45.30
N LYS A 346 -0.54 14.28 -45.70
CA LYS A 346 -0.69 14.68 -47.12
C LYS A 346 0.64 15.10 -47.73
N LYS A 347 1.40 15.94 -47.01
CA LYS A 347 2.72 16.43 -47.44
C LYS A 347 3.70 15.28 -47.63
N ILE A 348 3.75 14.34 -46.68
CA ILE A 348 4.62 13.15 -46.75
C ILE A 348 4.25 12.26 -47.94
N ALA A 349 2.97 11.97 -48.14
CA ALA A 349 2.52 11.14 -49.25
C ALA A 349 2.84 11.79 -50.61
N TYR A 350 2.65 13.10 -50.73
CA TYR A 350 2.96 13.83 -51.96
C TYR A 350 4.46 13.88 -52.23
N VAL A 351 5.28 14.24 -51.23
CA VAL A 351 6.74 14.36 -51.41
C VAL A 351 7.39 13.00 -51.64
N GLY A 352 6.99 11.98 -50.88
CA GLY A 352 7.58 10.65 -50.94
C GLY A 352 7.16 9.85 -52.17
N TYR A 353 5.89 9.96 -52.56
CA TYR A 353 5.27 9.03 -53.50
C TYR A 353 4.45 9.72 -54.61
N LYS A 354 4.45 11.05 -54.68
CA LYS A 354 3.67 11.83 -55.67
C LYS A 354 2.17 11.51 -55.64
N LEU A 355 1.67 11.21 -54.43
CA LEU A 355 0.27 10.90 -54.18
C LEU A 355 -0.51 12.15 -53.79
N GLN A 356 -1.55 12.46 -54.56
CA GLN A 356 -2.51 13.53 -54.27
C GLN A 356 -3.68 12.98 -53.45
N CYS A 357 -3.91 13.56 -52.27
CA CYS A 357 -5.00 13.18 -51.37
C CYS A 357 -6.37 13.52 -51.98
N GLN A 358 -7.23 12.52 -52.13
CA GLN A 358 -8.63 12.67 -52.53
C GLN A 358 -9.55 12.77 -51.31
N LYS A 359 -9.26 11.98 -50.28
CA LYS A 359 -10.04 11.96 -49.03
C LYS A 359 -9.14 11.53 -47.87
N ILE A 360 -9.31 12.16 -46.71
CA ILE A 360 -8.62 11.79 -45.48
C ILE A 360 -9.62 11.68 -44.33
N GLU A 361 -9.52 10.62 -43.53
CA GLU A 361 -10.37 10.35 -42.38
C GLU A 361 -9.48 10.11 -41.15
N THR A 362 -9.76 10.81 -40.06
CA THR A 362 -9.05 10.63 -38.79
C THR A 362 -9.47 9.32 -38.14
N THR A 363 -8.50 8.54 -37.65
CA THR A 363 -8.73 7.29 -36.94
C THR A 363 -8.25 7.39 -35.48
N LYS A 364 -8.64 6.42 -34.64
CA LYS A 364 -8.25 6.37 -33.21
C LYS A 364 -6.73 6.48 -33.00
N TYR A 365 -5.93 5.96 -33.92
CA TYR A 365 -4.47 5.92 -33.82
C TYR A 365 -3.75 6.62 -34.98
N GLY A 366 -4.43 7.50 -35.73
CA GLY A 366 -3.79 8.18 -36.85
C GLY A 366 -4.79 8.69 -37.88
N CYS A 367 -4.57 8.37 -39.16
CA CYS A 367 -5.51 8.70 -40.23
C CYS A 367 -5.43 7.69 -41.37
N GLN A 368 -6.48 7.66 -42.19
CA GLN A 368 -6.57 6.90 -43.42
C GLN A 368 -6.81 7.86 -44.58
N MET A 369 -6.01 7.74 -45.63
CA MET A 369 -6.03 8.61 -46.78
C MET A 369 -6.22 7.78 -48.05
N ILE A 370 -7.19 8.19 -48.87
CA ILE A 370 -7.37 7.72 -50.24
C ILE A 370 -6.64 8.71 -51.14
N ALA A 371 -5.71 8.21 -51.94
CA ALA A 371 -4.88 9.06 -52.80
C ALA A 371 -4.72 8.47 -54.20
N THR A 372 -4.38 9.34 -55.16
CA THR A 372 -4.12 8.97 -56.56
C THR A 372 -2.79 9.56 -56.99
N GLU A 373 -2.16 8.95 -57.99
CA GLU A 373 -0.95 9.53 -58.60
C GLU A 373 -1.27 10.83 -59.35
N GLU A 374 -0.30 11.74 -59.33
CA GLU A 374 -0.34 12.98 -60.10
C GLU A 374 -0.46 12.68 -61.60
N LYS A 375 -1.43 13.31 -62.27
CA LYS A 375 -1.62 13.13 -63.73
C LYS A 375 -0.46 13.77 -64.48
N LYS A 376 0.40 12.95 -65.10
CA LYS A 376 1.33 13.38 -66.14
C LYS A 376 0.59 13.35 -67.49
N ASP A 377 0.21 14.53 -67.98
CA ASP A 377 -0.30 14.85 -69.33
C ASP A 377 -1.41 13.99 -69.97
N SER A 378 -2.60 14.60 -70.04
CA SER A 378 -3.57 14.63 -71.16
C SER A 378 -3.86 13.36 -71.98
N TRP A 379 -4.01 12.19 -71.36
CA TRP A 379 -4.87 11.14 -71.91
C TRP A 379 -6.20 11.17 -71.16
N MET A 380 -7.23 11.76 -71.77
CA MET A 380 -8.51 12.10 -71.14
C MET A 380 -9.28 10.92 -70.53
N ASN A 381 -8.85 9.67 -70.76
CA ASN A 381 -9.54 8.45 -70.33
C ASN A 381 -8.69 7.48 -69.48
N ALA A 382 -7.50 7.86 -68.99
CA ALA A 382 -6.72 7.01 -68.09
C ALA A 382 -7.38 6.95 -66.69
N LYS A 383 -7.90 5.79 -66.31
CA LYS A 383 -8.51 5.55 -64.99
C LYS A 383 -7.45 5.73 -63.90
N GLN A 384 -7.62 6.76 -63.05
CA GLN A 384 -6.69 7.03 -61.95
C GLN A 384 -6.63 5.84 -61.00
N GLN A 385 -5.42 5.36 -60.77
CA GLN A 385 -5.18 4.25 -59.86
C GLN A 385 -5.28 4.74 -58.41
N ILE A 386 -6.23 4.19 -57.67
CA ILE A 386 -6.51 4.57 -56.28
C ILE A 386 -5.61 3.76 -55.35
N GLN A 387 -4.92 4.47 -54.46
CA GLN A 387 -4.08 3.90 -53.40
C GLN A 387 -4.64 4.24 -52.02
N LEU A 388 -4.45 3.31 -51.08
CA LEU A 388 -4.86 3.46 -49.69
C LEU A 388 -3.64 3.67 -48.81
N CYS A 389 -3.51 4.85 -48.21
CA CYS A 389 -2.47 5.13 -47.23
C CYS A 389 -3.06 5.11 -45.81
N GLN A 390 -2.43 4.40 -44.90
CA GLN A 390 -2.77 4.41 -43.47
C GLN A 390 -1.56 4.89 -42.68
N PHE A 391 -1.76 5.92 -41.86
CA PHE A 391 -0.74 6.52 -41.03
C PHE A 391 -1.04 6.21 -39.58
N TYR A 392 -0.07 5.60 -38.87
CA TYR A 392 -0.18 5.18 -37.49
C TYR A 392 0.74 6.01 -36.58
N ARG A 393 0.14 6.67 -35.59
CA ARG A 393 0.80 7.37 -34.48
C ARG A 393 0.89 6.45 -33.28
N THR A 394 1.77 5.46 -33.36
CA THR A 394 2.03 4.52 -32.27
C THR A 394 3.51 4.30 -32.12
N THR A 395 3.94 4.06 -30.89
CA THR A 395 5.30 3.67 -30.56
C THR A 395 5.46 2.15 -30.48
N GLU A 396 4.36 1.41 -30.47
CA GLU A 396 4.34 -0.06 -30.51
C GLU A 396 4.48 -0.58 -31.93
N ALA A 397 5.04 -1.77 -32.12
CA ALA A 397 5.17 -2.38 -33.43
C ALA A 397 3.79 -2.72 -34.04
N ILE A 398 3.63 -2.51 -35.34
CA ILE A 398 2.39 -2.81 -36.06
C ILE A 398 2.31 -4.32 -36.33
N GLU A 399 1.27 -4.96 -35.79
CA GLU A 399 1.01 -6.40 -35.93
C GLU A 399 0.38 -6.77 -37.30
N ASP A 400 0.49 -8.05 -37.69
CA ASP A 400 0.02 -8.54 -38.99
C ASP A 400 -1.50 -8.44 -39.18
N GLY A 401 -2.28 -8.41 -38.10
CA GLY A 401 -3.73 -8.16 -38.14
C GLY A 401 -4.09 -6.86 -38.86
N VAL A 402 -3.29 -5.80 -38.68
CA VAL A 402 -3.47 -4.52 -39.37
C VAL A 402 -3.24 -4.67 -40.87
N VAL A 403 -2.16 -5.35 -41.25
CA VAL A 403 -1.78 -5.55 -42.65
C VAL A 403 -2.79 -6.43 -43.39
N ARG A 404 -3.30 -7.48 -42.74
CA ARG A 404 -4.38 -8.33 -43.26
C ARG A 404 -5.64 -7.52 -43.56
N LYS A 405 -6.05 -6.66 -42.63
CA LYS A 405 -7.22 -5.80 -42.81
C LYS A 405 -7.03 -4.82 -43.99
N MET A 406 -5.81 -4.31 -44.19
CA MET A 406 -5.52 -3.52 -45.38
C MET A 406 -5.69 -4.35 -46.65
N ALA A 407 -5.14 -5.57 -46.71
CA ALA A 407 -5.29 -6.45 -47.88
C ALA A 407 -6.77 -6.73 -48.23
N ASP A 408 -7.59 -7.02 -47.22
CA ASP A 408 -9.03 -7.22 -47.40
C ASP A 408 -9.71 -5.96 -47.95
N THR A 409 -9.31 -4.79 -47.47
CA THR A 409 -9.83 -3.49 -47.94
C THR A 409 -9.44 -3.21 -49.38
N LEU A 410 -8.18 -3.47 -49.75
CA LEU A 410 -7.70 -3.30 -51.13
C LEU A 410 -8.51 -4.17 -52.09
N LYS A 411 -8.72 -5.45 -51.73
CA LYS A 411 -9.51 -6.40 -52.52
C LYS A 411 -10.98 -5.97 -52.63
N ALA A 412 -11.60 -5.59 -51.52
CA ALA A 412 -13.02 -5.23 -51.47
C ALA A 412 -13.34 -3.92 -52.22
N LYS A 413 -12.40 -2.97 -52.24
CA LYS A 413 -12.57 -1.66 -52.88
C LYS A 413 -11.88 -1.54 -54.24
N ASN A 414 -11.20 -2.60 -54.68
CA ASN A 414 -10.42 -2.64 -55.91
C ASN A 414 -9.36 -1.53 -55.99
N TYR A 415 -8.68 -1.27 -54.88
CA TYR A 415 -7.56 -0.34 -54.80
C TYR A 415 -6.27 -1.05 -55.22
N VAL A 416 -5.40 -0.34 -55.96
CA VAL A 416 -4.24 -0.98 -56.59
C VAL A 416 -3.09 -1.25 -55.62
N LYS A 417 -3.00 -0.45 -54.54
CA LYS A 417 -1.86 -0.47 -53.62
C LYS A 417 -2.23 0.07 -52.24
N GLY A 418 -1.66 -0.56 -51.22
CA GLY A 418 -1.73 -0.12 -49.83
C GLY A 418 -0.38 0.36 -49.33
N MET A 419 -0.37 1.37 -48.46
CA MET A 419 0.84 1.90 -47.82
C MET A 419 0.57 2.13 -46.35
N ILE A 420 1.39 1.55 -45.48
CA ILE A 420 1.26 1.68 -44.02
C ILE A 420 2.47 2.43 -43.49
N PHE A 421 2.24 3.59 -42.88
CA PHE A 421 3.25 4.45 -42.31
C PHE A 421 3.21 4.37 -40.79
N THR A 422 4.36 4.19 -40.15
CA THR A 422 4.48 4.22 -38.68
C THR A 422 5.80 4.86 -38.25
N CYS A 423 5.78 5.51 -37.08
CA CYS A 423 6.99 5.99 -36.39
C CYS A 423 7.64 4.91 -35.50
N SER A 424 7.07 3.71 -35.47
CA SER A 424 7.63 2.50 -34.87
C SER A 424 8.14 1.54 -35.94
N ASP A 425 8.06 0.24 -35.68
CA ASP A 425 8.44 -0.82 -36.62
C ASP A 425 7.26 -1.79 -36.88
N PHE A 426 7.47 -2.81 -37.70
CA PHE A 426 6.51 -3.87 -37.98
C PHE A 426 6.95 -5.19 -37.37
N THR A 427 5.98 -6.05 -37.01
CA THR A 427 6.33 -7.40 -36.55
C THR A 427 6.92 -8.24 -37.71
N PRO A 428 7.73 -9.27 -37.43
CA PRO A 428 8.18 -10.20 -38.45
C PRO A 428 7.03 -10.85 -39.23
N SER A 429 5.92 -11.16 -38.55
CA SER A 429 4.70 -11.69 -39.18
C SER A 429 4.07 -10.71 -40.17
N ALA A 430 4.11 -9.40 -39.88
CA ALA A 430 3.60 -8.36 -40.78
C ALA A 430 4.45 -8.27 -42.05
N HIS A 431 5.78 -8.33 -41.92
CA HIS A 431 6.70 -8.39 -43.06
C HIS A 431 6.43 -9.60 -43.95
N SER A 432 6.43 -10.81 -43.37
CA SER A 432 6.16 -12.06 -44.13
C SER A 432 4.78 -12.04 -44.79
N PHE A 433 3.77 -11.41 -44.17
CA PHE A 433 2.47 -11.27 -44.80
C PHE A 433 2.47 -10.28 -45.96
N THR A 434 3.34 -9.28 -46.02
CA THR A 434 3.40 -8.38 -47.19
C THR A 434 4.12 -8.95 -48.40
N GLU A 435 4.90 -10.01 -48.24
CA GLU A 435 5.63 -10.63 -49.36
C GLU A 435 4.69 -11.03 -50.51
N GLY A 436 4.97 -10.52 -51.70
CA GLY A 436 4.17 -10.77 -52.91
C GLY A 436 2.82 -10.05 -52.97
N ARG A 437 2.50 -9.15 -52.02
CA ARG A 437 1.25 -8.38 -51.99
C ARG A 437 1.50 -6.91 -52.34
N PRO A 438 0.50 -6.18 -52.89
CA PRO A 438 0.65 -4.76 -53.22
C PRO A 438 0.52 -3.87 -51.98
N ILE A 439 1.27 -4.17 -50.92
CA ILE A 439 1.29 -3.43 -49.66
C ILE A 439 2.73 -3.05 -49.34
N VAL A 440 2.97 -1.76 -49.11
CA VAL A 440 4.28 -1.24 -48.72
C VAL A 440 4.25 -0.87 -47.24
N LEU A 441 5.26 -1.33 -46.51
CA LEU A 441 5.49 -0.99 -45.11
C LEU A 441 6.54 0.13 -45.03
N ILE A 442 6.17 1.24 -44.41
CA ILE A 442 7.03 2.41 -44.22
C ILE A 442 7.33 2.51 -42.71
N SER A 443 8.46 1.92 -42.30
CA SER A 443 8.94 1.91 -40.91
C SER A 443 9.54 3.27 -40.53
N LYS A 444 9.89 3.42 -39.24
CA LYS A 444 10.53 4.62 -38.67
C LYS A 444 11.62 5.19 -39.57
N ASP A 445 12.63 4.40 -39.94
CA ASP A 445 13.79 4.89 -40.70
C ASP A 445 13.40 5.46 -42.08
N ILE A 446 12.44 4.82 -42.75
CA ILE A 446 11.94 5.29 -44.04
C ILE A 446 11.12 6.56 -43.86
N LEU A 447 10.26 6.60 -42.83
CA LEU A 447 9.44 7.75 -42.50
C LEU A 447 10.30 8.97 -42.12
N GLU A 448 11.39 8.78 -41.38
CA GLU A 448 12.36 9.83 -41.05
C GLU A 448 13.00 10.44 -42.30
N ALA A 449 13.40 9.60 -43.27
CA ALA A 449 13.93 10.09 -44.53
C ALA A 449 12.88 10.90 -45.31
N LEU A 450 11.59 10.56 -45.18
CA LEU A 450 10.48 11.31 -45.78
C LEU A 450 10.24 12.67 -45.09
N PHE A 451 10.37 12.76 -43.76
CA PHE A 451 10.29 14.05 -43.06
C PHE A 451 11.35 15.02 -43.56
N ARG A 452 12.61 14.57 -43.65
CA ARG A 452 13.72 15.38 -44.17
C ARG A 452 13.45 15.87 -45.59
N LYS A 453 12.94 15.00 -46.47
CA LYS A 453 12.55 15.38 -47.85
C LYS A 453 11.38 16.36 -47.88
N ALA A 454 10.45 16.24 -46.95
CA ALA A 454 9.31 17.13 -46.84
C ALA A 454 9.66 18.48 -46.19
N GLY A 455 10.85 18.65 -45.62
CA GLY A 455 11.18 19.85 -44.84
C GLY A 455 10.27 19.96 -43.61
N VAL A 456 10.18 18.85 -42.89
CA VAL A 456 9.51 18.69 -41.59
C VAL A 456 10.60 18.35 -40.58
#